data_AF-A0A9E0MCQ2-F1
#
_entry.id   AF-A0A9E0MCQ2-F1
#
_cell.length_a   1.000
_cell.length_b   1.000
_cell.length_c   1.000
_cell.angle_alpha   90.00
_cell.angle_beta   90.00
_cell.angle_gamma   90.00
#
_symmetry.space_group_name_H-M   'P 1'
#
loop_
_entity.id
_entity.type
_entity.pdbx_description
1 polymer ?
#
loop_
_entity_poly.entity_id
_entity_poly.type
_entity_poly.pdbx_seq_one_letter_code
_entity_poly.pdbx_strand_id
1 'polypeptide(L)'
;MTRRAVVVGAGIVGICAGPELQRNGWTVTLVDRLEPGTGCSFGNAGILASMAAVPVGLPGFERQLPRMLLDPDSPLVLRWRALPQAIRRRST
;
A
#
# COMPACT_ATOMS: atom_id res chain seq x y z
N MET A 1 33.13 -9.18 11.90
CA MET A 1 32.13 -8.87 12.96
C MET A 1 30.77 -9.33 12.48
N THR A 2 30.09 -10.18 13.25
CA THR A 2 28.76 -10.69 12.89
C THR A 2 27.70 -9.63 13.16
N ARG A 3 27.07 -9.09 12.12
CA ARG A 3 25.98 -8.11 12.25
C ARG A 3 24.69 -8.84 12.61
N ARG A 4 23.92 -8.33 13.57
CA ARG A 4 22.69 -8.96 14.07
C ARG A 4 21.49 -8.02 13.93
N ALA A 5 20.39 -8.53 13.40
CA ALA A 5 19.13 -7.79 13.23
C ALA A 5 17.96 -8.58 13.81
N VAL A 6 16.98 -7.88 14.35
CA VAL A 6 15.71 -8.45 14.79
C VAL A 6 14.61 -7.85 13.93
N VAL A 7 13.83 -8.69 13.27
CA VAL A 7 12.65 -8.30 12.49
C VAL A 7 11.42 -8.60 13.33
N VAL A 8 10.63 -7.59 13.63
CA VAL A 8 9.39 -7.73 14.42
C VAL A 8 8.20 -7.75 13.44
N GLY A 9 7.51 -8.89 13.39
CA GLY A 9 6.40 -9.17 12.50
C GLY A 9 6.77 -10.14 11.38
N ALA A 10 6.15 -11.32 11.36
CA ALA A 10 6.23 -12.38 10.36
C ALA A 10 5.11 -12.29 9.32
N GLY A 11 4.62 -11.08 9.03
CA GLY A 11 3.81 -10.79 7.85
C GLY A 11 4.66 -10.71 6.57
N ILE A 12 4.03 -10.47 5.42
CA ILE A 12 4.68 -10.43 4.11
C ILE A 12 5.92 -9.51 4.07
N VAL A 13 5.84 -8.33 4.71
CA VAL A 13 6.94 -7.38 4.78
C VAL A 13 8.14 -7.95 5.54
N GLY A 14 7.91 -8.56 6.70
CA GLY A 14 8.98 -9.13 7.53
C GLY A 14 9.61 -10.37 6.90
N ILE A 15 8.80 -11.22 6.27
CA ILE A 15 9.26 -12.41 5.51
C ILE A 15 10.06 -12.00 4.27
N CYS A 16 9.78 -10.86 3.65
CA CYS A 16 10.61 -10.32 2.57
C CYS A 16 11.89 -9.64 3.08
N ALA A 17 11.82 -8.89 4.19
CA ALA A 17 12.96 -8.16 4.75
C ALA A 17 14.03 -9.09 5.34
N GLY A 18 13.64 -10.18 6.00
CA GLY A 18 14.56 -11.11 6.67
C GLY A 18 15.63 -11.72 5.74
N PRO A 19 15.23 -12.39 4.63
CA PRO A 19 16.17 -12.94 3.66
C PRO A 19 17.07 -11.88 3.03
N GLU A 20 16.55 -10.67 2.80
CA GLU A 20 17.35 -9.59 2.25
C GLU A 20 18.44 -9.13 3.23
N LEU A 21 18.11 -9.02 4.52
CA LEU A 21 19.10 -8.76 5.56
C LEU A 21 20.15 -9.89 5.65
N GLN A 22 19.73 -11.15 5.53
CA GLN A 22 20.65 -12.30 5.50
C GLN A 22 21.62 -12.23 4.31
N ARG A 23 21.14 -11.90 3.10
CA ARG A 23 21.98 -11.69 1.90
C ARG A 23 23.00 -10.57 2.12
N ASN A 24 22.66 -9.56 2.91
CA ASN A 24 23.54 -8.47 3.29
C ASN A 24 24.47 -8.79 4.48
N GLY A 25 24.60 -10.08 4.84
CA GLY A 25 25.56 -10.55 5.86
C GLY A 25 25.08 -10.40 7.30
N TRP A 26 23.78 -10.23 7.53
CA TRP A 26 23.21 -10.17 8.87
C TRP A 26 22.74 -11.54 9.36
N THR A 27 22.96 -11.83 10.63
CA THR A 27 22.22 -12.86 11.36
C THR A 27 20.88 -12.26 11.80
N VAL A 28 19.78 -12.84 11.32
CA VAL A 28 18.44 -12.29 11.52
C VAL A 28 17.62 -13.18 12.46
N THR A 29 16.98 -12.55 13.44
CA THR A 29 15.93 -13.18 14.26
C THR A 29 14.58 -12.58 13.88
N LEU A 30 13.65 -13.41 13.43
CA LEU A 30 12.28 -13.00 13.16
C LEU A 30 11.41 -13.32 14.37
N VAL A 31 10.65 -12.34 14.86
CA VAL A 31 9.77 -12.50 16.03
C VAL A 31 8.38 -12.03 15.65
N ASP A 32 7.38 -12.89 15.83
CA ASP A 32 5.97 -12.53 15.76
C ASP A 32 5.24 -13.10 16.98
N ARG A 33 4.15 -12.45 17.37
CA ARG A 33 3.27 -12.91 18.44
C ARG A 33 2.35 -14.04 17.98
N LEU A 34 2.05 -14.11 16.69
CA LEU A 34 1.20 -15.11 16.06
C LEU A 34 2.01 -15.99 15.10
N GLU A 35 1.38 -17.04 14.58
CA GLU A 35 1.97 -17.85 13.52
C GLU A 35 2.27 -16.99 12.26
N PRO A 36 3.37 -17.28 11.52
CA PRO A 36 3.75 -16.51 10.34
C PRO A 36 2.60 -16.34 9.34
N GLY A 37 2.47 -15.13 8.80
CA GLY A 37 1.46 -14.82 7.79
C GLY A 37 0.02 -14.71 8.29
N THR A 38 -0.30 -15.03 9.54
CA THR A 38 -1.69 -15.08 10.06
C THR A 38 -2.34 -13.72 10.37
N GLY A 39 -1.57 -12.63 10.32
CA GLY A 39 -2.09 -11.26 10.51
C GLY A 39 -2.74 -10.67 9.25
N CYS A 40 -2.56 -9.37 9.00
CA CYS A 40 -3.06 -8.70 7.79
C CYS A 40 -2.64 -9.38 6.49
N SER A 41 -1.52 -10.12 6.49
CA SER A 41 -1.05 -10.87 5.33
C SER A 41 -1.89 -12.10 5.00
N PHE A 42 -2.71 -12.65 5.90
CA PHE A 42 -3.61 -13.76 5.57
C PHE A 42 -4.88 -13.27 4.87
N GLY A 43 -5.50 -12.21 5.41
CA GLY A 43 -6.76 -11.64 4.93
C GLY A 43 -6.60 -10.57 3.84
N ASN A 44 -5.50 -10.58 3.09
CA ASN A 44 -5.25 -9.58 2.06
C ASN A 44 -5.94 -9.95 0.73
N ALA A 45 -6.29 -8.95 -0.08
CA ALA A 45 -6.98 -9.16 -1.37
C ALA A 45 -6.10 -9.78 -2.48
N GLY A 46 -4.81 -10.04 -2.20
CA GLY A 46 -3.86 -10.63 -3.15
C GLY A 46 -3.42 -9.70 -4.27
N ILE A 47 -3.76 -8.40 -4.19
CA ILE A 47 -3.53 -7.45 -5.28
C ILE A 47 -2.06 -7.01 -5.29
N LEU A 48 -1.35 -7.38 -6.36
CA LEU A 48 -0.05 -6.80 -6.71
C LEU A 48 -0.27 -5.53 -7.52
N ALA A 49 -0.55 -4.43 -6.82
CA ALA A 49 -0.84 -3.15 -7.47
C ALA A 49 0.45 -2.44 -7.91
N SER A 50 0.79 -2.54 -9.20
CA SER A 50 1.90 -1.78 -9.80
C SER A 50 1.59 -0.29 -10.00
N MET A 51 0.32 0.12 -9.87
CA MET A 51 -0.16 1.46 -10.25
C MET A 51 -0.91 2.21 -9.12
N ALA A 52 -1.18 1.58 -7.98
CA ALA A 52 -1.91 2.20 -6.87
C ALA A 52 -0.94 2.77 -5.81
N ALA A 53 -0.02 3.63 -6.23
CA ALA A 53 0.92 4.29 -5.33
C ALA A 53 0.43 5.67 -4.85
N VAL A 54 -0.77 6.09 -5.27
CA VAL A 54 -1.39 7.30 -4.71
C VAL A 54 -2.14 6.92 -3.45
N PRO A 55 -1.70 7.40 -2.28
CA PRO A 55 -2.35 7.06 -1.02
C PRO A 55 -3.70 7.78 -0.94
N VAL A 56 -4.74 7.08 -1.35
CA VAL A 56 -6.13 7.54 -1.19
C VAL A 56 -6.49 7.38 0.29
N GLY A 57 -6.62 8.50 1.01
CA GLY A 57 -7.09 8.51 2.41
C GLY A 57 -6.04 8.85 3.49
N LEU A 58 -4.86 9.37 3.13
CA LEU A 58 -3.96 9.97 4.13
C LEU A 58 -4.43 11.38 4.55
N PRO A 59 -4.14 11.82 5.79
CA PRO A 59 -4.38 13.21 6.20
C PRO A 59 -3.66 14.18 5.25
N GLY A 60 -4.39 15.14 4.68
CA GLY A 60 -3.85 16.08 3.68
C GLY A 60 -4.14 15.70 2.23
N PHE A 61 -4.68 14.51 1.97
CA PHE A 61 -5.15 14.11 0.64
C PHE A 61 -6.28 15.01 0.13
N GLU A 62 -7.13 15.54 1.04
CA GLU A 62 -8.20 16.47 0.71
C GLU A 62 -7.71 17.78 0.07
N ARG A 63 -6.46 18.17 0.33
CA ARG A 63 -5.84 19.34 -0.32
C ARG A 63 -5.34 19.03 -1.73
N GLN A 64 -5.05 17.76 -2.02
CA GLN A 64 -4.62 17.31 -3.34
C GLN A 64 -5.83 17.02 -4.25
N LEU A 65 -7.00 16.71 -3.67
CA LEU A 65 -8.24 16.43 -4.40
C LEU A 65 -8.64 17.51 -5.43
N PRO A 66 -8.76 18.81 -5.08
CA PRO A 66 -9.16 19.83 -6.06
C PRO A 66 -8.19 19.94 -7.24
N ARG A 67 -6.88 19.81 -6.95
CA ARG A 67 -5.82 19.86 -7.97
C ARG A 67 -5.90 18.64 -8.88
N MET A 68 -6.10 17.46 -8.31
CA MET A 68 -6.24 16.21 -9.06
C MET A 68 -7.48 16.23 -9.97
N LEU A 69 -8.61 16.75 -9.50
CA LEU A 69 -9.86 16.83 -10.28
C LEU A 69 -9.74 17.76 -11.51
N LEU A 70 -8.90 18.79 -11.42
CA LEU A 70 -8.70 19.78 -12.47
C LEU A 70 -7.55 19.44 -13.43
N ASP A 71 -6.64 18.57 -13.01
CA ASP A 71 -5.50 18.13 -13.81
C ASP A 71 -5.90 16.99 -14.77
N PRO A 72 -5.78 17.18 -16.09
CA PRO A 72 -6.17 16.17 -17.08
C PRO A 72 -5.30 14.90 -17.07
N ASP A 73 -4.07 14.98 -16.52
CA ASP A 73 -3.13 13.85 -16.42
C ASP A 73 -3.14 13.19 -15.03
N SER A 74 -4.03 13.65 -14.14
CA SER A 74 -4.19 13.09 -12.80
C SER A 74 -5.00 11.78 -12.82
N PRO A 75 -4.71 10.84 -11.90
CA PRO A 75 -5.45 9.60 -11.76
C PRO A 75 -6.91 9.78 -11.32
N LEU A 76 -7.29 11.00 -10.88
CA LEU A 76 -8.67 11.37 -10.54
C LEU A 76 -9.07 12.65 -11.26
N VAL A 77 -9.34 12.59 -12.57
CA VAL A 77 -9.77 13.73 -13.38
C VAL A 77 -11.30 13.85 -13.44
N LEU A 78 -11.82 15.06 -13.24
CA LEU A 78 -13.23 15.37 -13.42
C LEU A 78 -13.48 15.96 -14.80
N ARG A 79 -13.95 15.15 -15.74
CA ARG A 79 -14.32 15.64 -17.07
C ARG A 79 -15.64 16.40 -16.98
N TRP A 80 -15.60 17.73 -17.04
CA TRP A 80 -16.79 18.61 -16.98
C TRP A 80 -17.91 18.21 -17.94
N ARG A 81 -17.57 17.69 -19.12
CA ARG A 81 -18.55 17.19 -20.12
C ARG A 81 -19.24 15.88 -19.71
N ALA A 82 -18.59 15.06 -18.89
CA ALA A 82 -19.15 13.81 -18.37
C ALA A 82 -19.86 14.01 -17.02
N LEU A 83 -19.68 15.17 -16.37
CA LEU A 83 -20.29 15.52 -15.08
C LEU A 83 -21.83 15.35 -15.05
N PRO A 84 -22.59 15.82 -16.06
CA PRO A 84 -24.04 15.67 -16.06
C PRO A 84 -24.48 14.20 -16.14
N GLN A 85 -23.68 13.35 -16.80
CA GLN A 85 -23.95 11.91 -16.91
C GLN A 85 -23.54 11.15 -15.64
N ALA A 86 -22.44 11.55 -15.00
CA ALA A 86 -21.95 10.97 -13.76
C ALA A 86 -22.89 11.24 -12.58
N ILE A 87 -23.38 12.48 -12.43
CA ILE A 87 -24.33 12.85 -11.37
C ILE A 87 -25.70 12.19 -11.58
N ARG A 88 -26.07 11.90 -12.84
CA ARG A 88 -27.34 11.27 -13.20
C ARG A 88 -27.37 9.76 -12.94
N ARG A 89 -26.22 9.09 -12.90
CA ARG A 89 -26.11 7.69 -12.47
C ARG A 89 -26.06 7.63 -10.93
N ARG A 90 -27.21 7.85 -10.28
CA ARG A 90 -27.40 7.30 -8.92
C ARG A 90 -27.47 5.78 -9.05
N SER A 91 -26.57 5.13 -8.32
CA SER A 91 -26.54 3.69 -8.02
C SER A 91 -27.94 3.09 -7.87
N THR A 92 -28.25 2.12 -8.74
CA THR A 92 -28.83 0.86 -8.27
C THR A 92 -27.77 0.08 -7.49
#